data_AF-A0A7C7P3X2-F1
#
_entry.id   AF-A0A7C7P3X2-F1
#
_cell.length_a   1.000
_cell.length_b   1.000
_cell.length_c   1.000
_cell.angle_alpha   90.00
_cell.angle_beta   90.00
_cell.angle_gamma   90.00
#
_symmetry.space_group_name_H-M   'P 1'
#
loop_
_entity.id
_entity.type
_entity.pdbx_description
1 polymer ?
#
loop_
_entity_poly.entity_id
_entity_poly.type
_entity_poly.pdbx_seq_one_letter_code
_entity_poly.pdbx_strand_id
1 'polypeptide(L)'
;SETKALKLHVLPPWYKSSLGFLLYFIAALILTGVFYFLHKRKMYKEQRRLQIELKREQQHLLREKNIENERKLVEIKNEALESEIQLKSKQLANTAIALVKKNEALLEIKKDLQINDGQFSNKLINRRLQKKIDQTIGNKDQWEIFEYNFNQVHEKFFNQLKAKHPKLSHKDLKLSAYIKMNLTTKEIAPLMNISTRGVETHRYRLKRKLNIDKDDSLTEYLHSFN
;
A
#
# COMPACT_ATOMS: atom_id res chain seq x y z
N SER A 1 -31.90 79.41 97.03
CA SER A 1 -31.11 78.71 95.99
C SER A 1 -32.03 77.77 95.23
N GLU A 2 -32.52 78.17 94.06
CA GLU A 2 -33.32 77.29 93.21
C GLU A 2 -32.40 76.44 92.34
N THR A 3 -32.38 75.14 92.58
CA THR A 3 -31.67 74.17 91.76
C THR A 3 -32.45 73.91 90.48
N LYS A 4 -31.95 74.40 89.34
CA LYS A 4 -32.46 74.03 88.01
C LYS A 4 -32.13 72.57 87.72
N ALA A 5 -33.14 71.71 87.77
CA ALA A 5 -33.02 70.32 87.33
C ALA A 5 -32.98 70.26 85.80
N LEU A 6 -31.88 69.74 85.25
CA LEU A 6 -31.72 69.53 83.81
C LEU A 6 -32.41 68.19 83.42
N LYS A 7 -33.51 68.24 82.66
CA LYS A 7 -34.15 67.04 82.10
C LYS A 7 -33.36 66.57 80.88
N LEU A 8 -32.57 65.52 81.04
CA LEU A 8 -31.87 64.85 79.93
C LEU A 8 -32.78 63.79 79.30
N HIS A 9 -33.26 64.04 78.09
CA HIS A 9 -33.92 63.03 77.27
C HIS A 9 -32.87 62.26 76.47
N VAL A 10 -32.58 61.01 76.88
CA VAL A 10 -31.73 60.12 76.09
C VAL A 10 -32.57 59.58 74.93
N LEU A 11 -32.25 59.98 73.71
CA LEU A 11 -32.90 59.48 72.51
C LEU A 11 -32.66 57.96 72.37
N PRO A 12 -33.65 57.20 71.87
CA PRO A 12 -33.47 55.78 71.65
C PRO A 12 -32.32 55.56 70.66
N PRO A 13 -31.51 54.51 70.86
CA PRO A 13 -30.33 54.31 70.04
C PRO A 13 -30.73 54.10 68.57
N TRP A 14 -29.95 54.70 67.67
CA TRP A 14 -30.26 54.90 66.25
C TRP A 14 -30.69 53.63 65.51
N TYR A 15 -30.23 52.45 65.92
CA TYR A 15 -30.59 51.15 65.33
C TYR A 15 -32.05 50.70 65.58
N LYS A 16 -32.75 51.31 66.56
CA LYS A 16 -34.19 51.09 66.82
C LYS A 16 -35.10 52.18 66.25
N SER A 17 -34.51 53.22 65.65
CA SER A 17 -35.26 54.26 64.96
C SER A 17 -35.77 53.75 63.60
N SER A 18 -36.73 54.45 62.98
CA SER A 18 -37.20 54.16 61.62
C SER A 18 -36.07 54.11 60.57
N LEU A 19 -35.02 54.90 60.78
CA LEU A 19 -33.83 54.94 59.93
C LEU A 19 -33.01 53.64 60.03
N GLY A 20 -32.97 53.00 61.22
CA GLY A 20 -32.33 51.70 61.43
C GLY A 20 -33.02 50.56 60.65
N PHE A 21 -34.35 50.51 60.69
CA PHE A 21 -35.11 49.53 59.90
C PHE A 21 -34.92 49.70 58.39
N LEU A 22 -34.84 50.95 57.90
CA LEU A 22 -34.54 51.24 56.51
C LEU A 22 -33.14 50.75 56.10
N LEU A 23 -32.14 50.92 56.97
CA LEU A 23 -30.80 50.37 56.74
C LEU A 23 -30.78 48.83 56.71
N TYR A 24 -31.50 48.16 57.62
CA TYR A 24 -31.60 46.69 57.59
C TYR A 24 -32.31 46.18 56.33
N PHE A 25 -33.35 46.88 55.88
CA PHE A 25 -34.04 46.53 54.65
C PHE A 25 -33.12 46.68 53.42
N ILE A 26 -32.35 47.77 53.34
CA ILE A 26 -31.35 47.96 52.29
C ILE A 26 -30.26 46.88 52.37
N ALA A 27 -29.76 46.57 53.57
CA ALA A 27 -28.77 45.52 53.75
C ALA A 27 -29.31 44.14 53.31
N ALA A 28 -30.57 43.82 53.63
CA ALA A 28 -31.22 42.60 53.19
C ALA A 28 -31.39 42.54 51.65
N LEU A 29 -31.74 43.65 51.01
CA LEU A 29 -31.81 43.75 49.54
C LEU A 29 -30.43 43.57 48.90
N ILE A 30 -29.37 44.15 49.49
CA ILE A 30 -28.00 43.96 49.02
C ILE A 30 -27.58 42.49 49.16
N LEU A 31 -27.85 41.86 50.30
CA LEU A 31 -27.53 40.45 50.54
C LEU A 31 -28.25 39.52 49.56
N THR A 32 -29.53 39.73 49.29
CA THR A 32 -30.28 38.93 48.31
C THR A 32 -29.78 39.15 46.88
N GLY A 33 -29.45 40.40 46.51
CA GLY A 33 -28.85 40.72 45.21
C GLY A 33 -27.47 40.07 45.01
N VAL A 34 -26.61 40.11 46.04
CA VAL A 34 -25.29 39.44 46.03
C VAL A 34 -25.46 37.93 45.93
N PHE A 35 -26.36 37.34 46.72
CA PHE A 35 -26.66 35.91 46.66
C PHE A 35 -27.14 35.49 45.27
N TYR A 36 -28.09 36.22 44.69
CA TYR A 36 -28.57 35.99 43.32
C TYR A 36 -27.44 36.10 42.29
N PHE A 37 -26.59 37.12 42.38
CA PHE A 37 -25.46 37.31 41.48
C PHE A 37 -24.44 36.18 41.56
N LEU A 38 -24.07 35.74 42.77
CA LEU A 38 -23.15 34.63 42.97
C LEU A 38 -23.72 33.31 42.44
N HIS A 39 -24.99 33.03 42.71
CA HIS A 39 -25.67 31.83 42.23
C HIS A 39 -25.74 31.80 40.71
N LYS A 40 -26.12 32.93 40.09
CA LYS A 40 -26.18 33.09 38.64
C LYS A 40 -24.78 32.95 38.00
N ARG A 41 -23.75 33.54 38.61
CA ARG A 41 -22.35 33.39 38.17
C ARG A 41 -21.86 31.94 38.25
N LYS A 42 -22.26 31.18 39.27
CA LYS A 42 -21.93 29.75 39.39
C LYS A 42 -22.56 28.93 38.26
N MET A 43 -23.86 29.11 38.03
CA MET A 43 -24.61 28.38 36.98
C MET A 43 -24.06 28.63 35.58
N TYR A 44 -23.74 29.89 35.21
CA TYR A 44 -23.16 30.18 33.90
C TYR A 44 -21.80 29.52 33.67
N LYS A 45 -20.97 29.38 34.72
CA LYS A 45 -19.69 28.69 34.60
C LYS A 45 -19.88 27.20 34.34
N GLU A 46 -20.86 26.58 34.98
CA GLU A 46 -21.16 25.15 34.86
C GLU A 46 -21.70 24.80 33.47
N GLN A 47 -22.67 25.56 32.97
CA GLN A 47 -23.17 25.40 31.60
C GLN A 47 -22.08 25.59 30.54
N ARG A 48 -21.20 26.57 30.73
CA ARG A 48 -20.06 26.78 29.83
C ARG A 48 -19.09 25.61 29.83
N ARG A 49 -18.85 24.96 30.98
CA ARG A 49 -18.00 23.75 31.06
C ARG A 49 -18.62 22.60 30.28
N LEU A 50 -19.91 22.34 30.48
CA LEU A 50 -20.63 21.29 29.75
C LEU A 50 -20.59 21.50 28.23
N GLN A 51 -20.77 22.73 27.75
CA GLN A 51 -20.66 23.03 26.31
C GLN A 51 -19.24 22.81 25.77
N ILE A 52 -18.21 23.17 26.54
CA ILE A 52 -16.81 22.94 26.15
C ILE A 52 -16.52 21.44 26.09
N GLU A 53 -17.02 20.67 27.06
CA GLU A 53 -16.86 19.22 27.12
C GLU A 53 -17.56 18.53 25.95
N LEU A 54 -18.83 18.85 25.70
CA LEU A 54 -19.58 18.34 24.56
C LEU A 54 -18.88 18.66 23.24
N LYS A 55 -18.36 19.89 23.08
CA LYS A 55 -17.62 20.28 21.88
C LYS A 55 -16.32 19.50 21.73
N ARG A 56 -15.61 19.22 22.83
CA ARG A 56 -14.39 18.39 22.83
C ARG A 56 -14.71 16.95 22.47
N GLU A 57 -15.78 16.39 23.00
CA GLU A 57 -16.24 15.03 22.68
C GLU A 57 -16.63 14.91 21.21
N GLN A 58 -17.39 15.87 20.67
CA GLN A 58 -17.71 15.93 19.24
C GLN A 58 -16.45 16.04 18.37
N GLN A 59 -15.47 16.86 18.77
CA GLN A 59 -14.19 16.97 18.07
C GLN A 59 -13.39 15.67 18.13
N HIS A 60 -13.41 14.97 19.26
CA HIS A 60 -12.75 13.68 19.42
C HIS A 60 -13.37 12.63 18.49
N LEU A 61 -14.69 12.50 18.50
CA LEU A 61 -15.44 11.59 17.64
C LEU A 61 -15.21 11.89 16.15
N LEU A 62 -15.19 13.17 15.77
CA LEU A 62 -14.91 13.57 14.40
C LEU A 62 -13.48 13.19 14.00
N ARG A 63 -12.51 13.39 14.89
CA ARG A 63 -11.11 13.03 14.66
C ARG A 63 -10.94 11.52 14.50
N GLU A 64 -11.59 10.73 15.36
CA GLU A 64 -11.57 9.26 15.24
C GLU A 64 -12.17 8.78 13.93
N LYS A 65 -13.33 9.33 13.54
CA LYS A 65 -13.95 9.03 12.23
C LYS A 65 -13.05 9.43 11.05
N ASN A 66 -12.36 10.55 11.13
CA ASN A 66 -11.44 10.98 10.08
C ASN A 66 -10.25 10.02 9.96
N ILE A 67 -9.66 9.61 11.09
CA ILE A 67 -8.56 8.63 11.11
C ILE A 67 -9.03 7.28 10.54
N GLU A 68 -10.24 6.82 10.88
CA GLU A 68 -10.80 5.59 10.34
C GLU A 68 -11.04 5.69 8.83
N ASN A 69 -11.61 6.80 8.35
CA ASN A 69 -11.83 7.04 6.93
C ASN A 69 -10.51 7.13 6.14
N GLU A 70 -9.49 7.79 6.69
CA GLU A 70 -8.16 7.86 6.10
C GLU A 70 -7.52 6.47 5.98
N ARG A 71 -7.65 5.63 7.01
CA ARG A 71 -7.17 4.24 6.97
C ARG A 71 -7.88 3.44 5.89
N LYS A 72 -9.22 3.48 5.82
CA LYS A 72 -9.99 2.81 4.78
C LYS A 72 -9.62 3.30 3.38
N LEU A 73 -9.38 4.60 3.22
CA LEU A 73 -8.96 5.16 1.94
C LEU A 73 -7.58 4.64 1.51
N VAL A 74 -6.64 4.53 2.44
CA VAL A 74 -5.32 3.95 2.18
C VAL A 74 -5.42 2.47 1.82
N GLU A 75 -6.25 1.71 2.53
CA GLU A 75 -6.51 0.28 2.26
C GLU A 75 -7.08 0.07 0.85
N ILE A 76 -8.15 0.79 0.49
CA ILE A 76 -8.76 0.72 -0.84
C ILE A 76 -7.75 1.10 -1.94
N LYS A 77 -6.92 2.11 -1.70
CA LYS A 77 -5.87 2.51 -2.66
C LYS A 77 -4.82 1.41 -2.83
N ASN A 78 -4.40 0.76 -1.74
CA ASN A 78 -3.43 -0.33 -1.81
C ASN A 78 -4.00 -1.53 -2.56
N GLU A 79 -5.25 -1.93 -2.28
CA GLU A 79 -5.94 -3.00 -2.99
C GLU A 79 -6.08 -2.69 -4.50
N ALA A 80 -6.46 -1.46 -4.84
CA ALA A 80 -6.57 -1.03 -6.24
C ALA A 80 -5.22 -1.08 -6.96
N LEU A 81 -4.14 -0.61 -6.30
CA LEU A 81 -2.78 -0.68 -6.84
C LEU A 81 -2.31 -2.12 -7.02
N GLU A 82 -2.57 -3.00 -6.06
CA GLU A 82 -2.23 -4.41 -6.15
C GLU A 82 -2.99 -5.11 -7.30
N SER A 83 -4.29 -4.82 -7.44
CA SER A 83 -5.10 -5.30 -8.55
C SER A 83 -4.57 -4.80 -9.90
N GLU A 84 -4.16 -3.53 -10.00
CA GLU A 84 -3.57 -2.98 -11.22
C GLU A 84 -2.24 -3.67 -11.57
N ILE A 85 -1.38 -3.93 -10.58
CA ILE A 85 -0.14 -4.68 -10.76
C ILE A 85 -0.43 -6.09 -11.27
N GLN A 86 -1.40 -6.79 -10.67
CA GLN A 86 -1.79 -8.13 -11.10
C GLN A 86 -2.35 -8.14 -12.53
N LEU A 87 -3.20 -7.17 -12.88
CA LEU A 87 -3.75 -7.02 -14.22
C LEU A 87 -2.64 -6.78 -15.25
N LYS A 88 -1.70 -5.87 -14.96
CA LYS A 88 -0.54 -5.62 -15.81
C LYS A 88 0.33 -6.86 -15.96
N SER A 89 0.62 -7.56 -14.87
CA SER A 89 1.37 -8.84 -14.91
C SER A 89 0.68 -9.89 -15.77
N LYS A 90 -0.65 -10.03 -15.65
CA LYS A 90 -1.44 -10.96 -16.47
C LYS A 90 -1.45 -10.58 -17.95
N GLN A 91 -1.60 -9.29 -18.27
CA GLN A 91 -1.51 -8.80 -19.64
C GLN A 91 -0.13 -9.11 -20.25
N LEU A 92 0.94 -8.87 -19.49
CA LEU A 92 2.30 -9.18 -19.90
C LEU A 92 2.49 -10.69 -20.15
N ALA A 93 2.05 -11.54 -19.22
CA ALA A 93 2.11 -12.99 -19.39
C ALA A 93 1.36 -13.47 -20.65
N ASN A 94 0.16 -12.93 -20.89
CA ASN A 94 -0.62 -13.26 -22.08
C ASN A 94 0.09 -12.85 -23.39
N THR A 95 0.71 -11.67 -23.42
CA THR A 95 1.50 -11.24 -24.60
C THR A 95 2.72 -12.13 -24.83
N ALA A 96 3.42 -12.54 -23.76
CA ALA A 96 4.54 -13.48 -23.85
C ALA A 96 4.08 -14.85 -24.38
N ILE A 97 2.96 -15.38 -23.87
CA ILE A 97 2.37 -16.65 -24.34
C ILE A 97 1.98 -16.56 -25.82
N ALA A 98 1.36 -15.46 -26.26
CA ALA A 98 0.99 -15.27 -27.66
C ALA A 98 2.21 -15.27 -28.58
N LEU A 99 3.32 -14.66 -28.15
CA LEU A 99 4.59 -14.69 -28.86
C LEU A 99 5.18 -16.11 -28.95
N VAL A 100 5.06 -16.90 -27.88
CA VAL A 100 5.52 -18.30 -27.85
C VAL A 100 4.73 -19.15 -28.82
N LYS A 101 3.40 -19.05 -28.82
CA LYS A 101 2.54 -19.75 -29.78
C LYS A 101 2.87 -19.40 -31.23
N LYS A 102 3.17 -18.11 -31.49
CA LYS A 102 3.63 -17.68 -32.82
C LYS A 102 4.94 -18.38 -33.22
N ASN A 103 5.90 -18.51 -32.29
CA ASN A 103 7.15 -19.23 -32.56
C ASN A 103 6.93 -20.73 -32.78
N GLU A 104 6.06 -21.37 -32.00
CA GLU A 104 5.70 -22.78 -32.17
C GLU A 104 5.14 -23.03 -33.58
N ALA A 105 4.20 -22.19 -34.04
CA ALA A 105 3.67 -22.28 -35.40
C ALA A 105 4.76 -22.09 -36.47
N LEU A 106 5.71 -21.17 -36.27
CA LEU A 106 6.83 -20.99 -37.21
C LEU A 106 7.78 -22.20 -37.22
N LEU A 107 8.01 -22.83 -36.06
CA LEU A 107 8.81 -24.06 -35.95
C LEU A 107 8.11 -25.25 -36.62
N GLU A 108 6.79 -25.36 -36.48
CA GLU A 108 5.98 -26.37 -37.15
C GLU A 108 6.04 -26.20 -38.67
N ILE A 109 5.82 -24.99 -39.17
CA ILE A 109 6.00 -24.66 -40.60
C ILE A 109 7.41 -25.02 -41.08
N LYS A 110 8.44 -24.72 -40.28
CA LYS A 110 9.83 -25.10 -40.63
C LYS A 110 9.99 -26.60 -40.72
N LYS A 111 9.42 -27.35 -39.77
CA LYS A 111 9.49 -28.82 -39.74
C LYS A 111 8.82 -29.41 -40.98
N ASP A 112 7.65 -28.90 -41.37
CA ASP A 112 6.94 -29.34 -42.57
C ASP A 112 7.74 -29.03 -43.85
N LEU A 113 8.39 -27.87 -43.90
CA LEU A 113 9.30 -27.50 -44.99
C LEU A 113 10.54 -28.40 -45.08
N GLN A 114 11.03 -28.92 -43.95
CA GLN A 114 12.17 -29.84 -43.88
C GLN A 114 11.78 -31.26 -44.27
N ILE A 115 10.62 -31.75 -43.83
CA ILE A 115 10.11 -33.09 -44.18
C ILE A 115 9.85 -33.18 -45.69
N ASN A 116 9.37 -32.09 -46.29
CA ASN A 116 9.06 -32.04 -47.73
C ASN A 116 10.20 -31.51 -48.60
N ASP A 117 11.43 -31.40 -48.09
CA ASP A 117 12.58 -30.75 -48.77
C ASP A 117 12.96 -31.41 -50.12
N GLY A 118 12.54 -32.66 -50.35
CA GLY A 118 12.69 -33.39 -51.61
C GLY A 118 11.53 -33.26 -52.61
N GLN A 119 10.37 -32.74 -52.20
CA GLN A 119 9.17 -32.60 -53.06
C GLN A 119 9.01 -31.20 -53.66
N PHE A 120 9.74 -30.20 -53.15
CA PHE A 120 9.67 -28.85 -53.70
C PHE A 120 10.47 -28.72 -55.00
N SER A 121 9.79 -28.26 -56.06
CA SER A 121 10.39 -27.99 -57.37
C SER A 121 11.52 -26.93 -57.32
N ASN A 122 11.49 -26.02 -56.33
CA ASN A 122 12.50 -24.97 -56.18
C ASN A 122 13.17 -24.97 -54.79
N LYS A 123 14.28 -25.72 -54.70
CA LYS A 123 15.09 -25.91 -53.48
C LYS A 123 15.70 -24.61 -52.94
N LEU A 124 15.95 -23.61 -53.79
CA LEU A 124 16.47 -22.30 -53.38
C LEU A 124 15.42 -21.49 -52.61
N ILE A 125 14.16 -21.57 -53.02
CA ILE A 125 13.04 -20.91 -52.33
C ILE A 125 12.81 -21.55 -50.96
N ASN A 126 12.84 -22.89 -50.86
CA ASN A 126 12.70 -23.59 -49.58
C ASN A 126 13.81 -23.17 -48.59
N ARG A 127 15.08 -23.16 -49.03
CA ARG A 127 16.20 -22.68 -48.20
C ARG A 127 16.06 -21.22 -47.78
N ARG A 128 15.56 -20.32 -48.65
CA ARG A 128 15.27 -18.93 -48.28
C ARG A 128 14.17 -18.82 -47.23
N LEU A 129 13.10 -19.59 -47.36
CA LEU A 129 11.99 -19.63 -46.40
C LEU A 129 12.46 -20.13 -45.02
N GLN A 130 13.18 -21.25 -44.99
CA GLN A 130 13.78 -21.78 -43.75
C GLN A 130 14.72 -20.76 -43.09
N LYS A 131 15.58 -20.08 -43.87
CA LYS A 131 16.46 -19.03 -43.35
C LYS A 131 15.71 -17.82 -42.82
N LYS A 132 14.61 -17.42 -43.46
CA LYS A 132 13.76 -16.30 -43.03
C LYS A 132 13.02 -16.63 -41.72
N ILE A 133 12.57 -17.88 -41.59
CA ILE A 133 12.00 -18.40 -40.34
C ILE A 133 13.05 -18.39 -39.22
N ASP A 134 14.28 -18.86 -39.50
CA ASP A 134 15.38 -18.87 -38.51
C ASP A 134 15.76 -17.47 -38.05
N GLN A 135 15.77 -16.49 -38.96
CA GLN A 135 15.98 -15.08 -38.61
C GLN A 135 14.85 -14.52 -37.74
N THR A 136 13.61 -14.95 -37.98
CA THR A 136 12.43 -14.47 -37.25
C THR A 136 12.34 -15.09 -35.84
N ILE A 137 12.71 -16.37 -35.69
CA ILE A 137 12.73 -17.09 -34.40
C ILE A 137 13.94 -16.68 -33.56
N GLY A 138 15.07 -16.34 -34.20
CA GLY A 138 16.33 -15.98 -33.54
C GLY A 138 16.46 -14.52 -33.10
N ASN A 139 15.46 -13.67 -33.35
CA ASN A 139 15.56 -12.25 -33.01
C ASN A 139 15.66 -12.03 -31.48
N LYS A 140 16.75 -11.37 -31.07
CA LYS A 140 17.05 -10.87 -29.72
C LYS A 140 15.88 -10.13 -29.06
N ASP A 141 15.02 -9.53 -29.88
CA ASP A 141 13.85 -8.74 -29.49
C ASP A 141 12.97 -9.44 -28.43
N GLN A 142 12.83 -10.77 -28.47
CA GLN A 142 11.91 -11.48 -27.57
C GLN A 142 12.39 -11.51 -26.12
N TRP A 143 13.69 -11.72 -25.90
CA TRP A 143 14.25 -11.67 -24.56
C TRP A 143 14.31 -10.23 -24.05
N GLU A 144 14.65 -9.27 -24.91
CA GLU A 144 14.71 -7.86 -24.53
C GLU A 144 13.32 -7.32 -24.13
N ILE A 145 12.26 -7.68 -24.87
CA ILE A 145 10.88 -7.36 -24.52
C ILE A 145 10.49 -8.05 -23.20
N PHE A 146 10.82 -9.33 -23.02
CA PHE A 146 10.58 -10.02 -21.76
C PHE A 146 11.31 -9.36 -20.60
N GLU A 147 12.61 -9.06 -20.74
CA GLU A 147 13.45 -8.45 -19.70
C GLU A 147 12.94 -7.06 -19.34
N TYR A 148 12.58 -6.25 -20.34
CA TYR A 148 11.95 -4.95 -20.12
C TYR A 148 10.66 -5.10 -19.30
N ASN A 149 9.76 -5.99 -19.72
CA ASN A 149 8.48 -6.21 -19.05
C ASN A 149 8.63 -6.81 -17.65
N PHE A 150 9.56 -7.75 -17.49
CA PHE A 150 9.88 -8.35 -16.20
C PHE A 150 10.43 -7.29 -15.24
N ASN A 151 11.30 -6.38 -15.72
CA ASN A 151 11.81 -5.27 -14.91
C ASN A 151 10.72 -4.25 -14.53
N GLN A 152 9.63 -4.12 -15.29
CA GLN A 152 8.50 -3.27 -14.86
C GLN A 152 7.79 -3.82 -13.61
N VAL A 153 7.79 -5.15 -13.42
CA VAL A 153 7.14 -5.81 -12.28
C VAL A 153 8.14 -6.12 -11.16
N HIS A 154 9.39 -6.39 -11.51
CA HIS A 154 10.46 -6.84 -10.62
C HIS A 154 11.72 -5.98 -10.80
N GLU A 155 11.57 -4.67 -10.60
CA GLU A 155 12.54 -3.61 -10.93
C GLU A 155 13.96 -3.82 -10.33
N LYS A 156 14.06 -4.59 -9.24
CA LYS A 156 15.32 -4.81 -8.52
C LYS A 156 15.82 -6.25 -8.55
N PHE A 157 15.05 -7.20 -9.09
CA PHE A 157 15.39 -8.62 -9.04
C PHE A 157 16.73 -8.93 -9.71
N PHE A 158 16.92 -8.55 -10.98
CA PHE A 158 18.18 -8.84 -11.67
C PHE A 158 19.36 -8.10 -11.04
N ASN A 159 19.14 -6.89 -10.54
CA ASN A 159 20.19 -6.09 -9.89
C ASN A 159 20.68 -6.77 -8.61
N GLN A 160 19.76 -7.19 -7.73
CA GLN A 160 20.12 -7.89 -6.49
C GLN A 160 20.71 -9.28 -6.79
N LEU A 161 20.13 -10.02 -7.73
CA LEU A 161 20.60 -11.34 -8.09
C LEU A 161 22.01 -11.31 -8.68
N LYS A 162 22.31 -10.36 -9.58
CA LYS A 162 23.66 -10.16 -10.14
C LYS A 162 24.64 -9.64 -9.09
N ALA A 163 24.20 -8.76 -8.20
CA ALA A 163 25.05 -8.25 -7.11
C ALA A 163 25.50 -9.38 -6.18
N LYS A 164 24.59 -10.30 -5.83
CA LYS A 164 24.91 -11.45 -4.97
C LYS A 164 25.61 -12.58 -5.74
N HIS A 165 25.29 -12.76 -7.01
CA HIS A 165 25.78 -13.86 -7.86
C HIS A 165 26.29 -13.36 -9.22
N PRO A 166 27.46 -12.70 -9.26
CA PRO A 166 27.99 -12.10 -10.50
C PRO A 166 28.41 -13.13 -11.56
N LYS A 167 28.55 -14.41 -11.20
CA LYS A 167 28.95 -15.51 -12.10
C LYS A 167 27.80 -16.08 -12.94
N LEU A 168 26.57 -15.59 -12.75
CA LEU A 168 25.42 -16.06 -13.50
C LEU A 168 25.50 -15.63 -14.96
N SER A 169 25.34 -16.60 -15.87
CA SER A 169 25.23 -16.31 -17.29
C SER A 169 23.85 -15.74 -17.62
N HIS A 170 23.73 -15.13 -18.81
CA HIS A 170 22.46 -14.65 -19.32
C HIS A 170 21.35 -15.73 -19.34
N LYS A 171 21.69 -16.98 -19.70
CA LYS A 171 20.74 -18.10 -19.66
C LYS A 171 20.30 -18.46 -18.23
N ASP A 172 21.18 -18.28 -17.25
CA ASP A 172 20.85 -18.52 -15.84
C ASP A 172 19.89 -17.45 -15.31
N LEU A 173 20.09 -16.20 -15.70
CA LEU A 173 19.17 -15.09 -15.36
C LEU A 173 17.79 -15.31 -15.98
N LYS A 174 17.74 -15.71 -17.25
CA LYS A 174 16.51 -16.08 -17.95
C LYS A 174 15.74 -17.18 -17.25
N LEU A 175 16.42 -18.27 -16.87
CA LEU A 175 15.80 -19.35 -16.10
C LEU A 175 15.30 -18.84 -14.72
N SER A 176 16.08 -18.00 -14.04
CA SER A 176 15.72 -17.47 -12.72
C SER A 176 14.46 -16.61 -12.78
N ALA A 177 14.32 -15.78 -13.82
CA ALA A 177 13.13 -14.97 -14.05
C ALA A 177 11.88 -15.83 -14.27
N TYR A 178 11.98 -16.89 -15.07
CA TYR A 178 10.85 -17.80 -15.27
C TYR A 178 10.43 -18.53 -13.99
N ILE A 179 11.39 -18.90 -13.14
CA ILE A 179 11.09 -19.51 -11.83
C ILE A 179 10.44 -18.49 -10.90
N LYS A 180 10.91 -17.23 -10.89
CA LYS A 180 10.31 -16.13 -10.10
C LYS A 180 8.86 -15.86 -10.50
N MET A 181 8.52 -16.08 -11.78
CA MET A 181 7.15 -16.01 -12.30
C MET A 181 6.30 -17.27 -12.01
N ASN A 182 6.79 -18.21 -11.20
CA ASN A 182 6.12 -19.46 -10.86
C ASN A 182 5.79 -20.38 -12.06
N LEU A 183 6.55 -20.28 -13.16
CA LEU A 183 6.39 -21.18 -14.30
C LEU A 183 6.90 -22.59 -13.96
N THR A 184 6.16 -23.60 -14.41
CA THR A 184 6.53 -25.01 -14.25
C THR A 184 7.64 -25.39 -15.23
N THR A 185 8.41 -26.44 -14.94
CA THR A 185 9.44 -26.97 -15.84
C THR A 185 8.91 -27.28 -17.24
N LYS A 186 7.64 -27.71 -17.34
CA LYS A 186 6.97 -27.99 -18.62
C LYS A 186 6.71 -26.72 -19.43
N GLU A 187 6.35 -25.63 -18.77
CA GLU A 187 6.13 -24.33 -19.40
C GLU A 187 7.44 -23.63 -19.75
N ILE A 188 8.50 -23.83 -18.96
CA ILE A 188 9.82 -23.23 -19.22
C ILE A 188 10.50 -23.85 -20.44
N ALA A 189 10.32 -25.15 -20.67
CA ALA A 189 10.95 -25.90 -21.76
C ALA A 189 10.80 -25.23 -23.14
N PRO A 190 9.58 -24.88 -23.62
CA PRO A 190 9.41 -24.18 -24.89
C PRO A 190 10.01 -22.77 -24.88
N LEU A 191 9.93 -22.03 -23.77
CA LEU A 191 10.51 -20.67 -23.64
C LEU A 191 12.03 -20.63 -23.78
N MET A 192 12.67 -21.72 -23.35
CA MET A 192 14.12 -21.91 -23.38
C MET A 192 14.59 -22.67 -24.61
N ASN A 193 13.67 -23.16 -25.45
CA ASN A 193 13.92 -24.01 -26.61
C ASN A 193 14.79 -25.24 -26.25
N ILE A 194 14.46 -25.92 -25.15
CA ILE A 194 15.13 -27.14 -24.67
C ILE A 194 14.09 -28.13 -24.13
N SER A 195 14.48 -29.40 -23.95
CA SER A 195 13.59 -30.39 -23.34
C SER A 195 13.33 -30.10 -21.86
N THR A 196 12.24 -30.63 -21.31
CA THR A 196 11.93 -30.58 -19.87
C THR A 196 13.11 -31.07 -19.02
N ARG A 197 13.73 -32.18 -19.43
CA ARG A 197 14.95 -32.71 -18.79
C ARG A 197 16.15 -31.76 -18.89
N GLY A 198 16.25 -31.02 -20.00
CA GLY A 198 17.21 -29.93 -20.15
C GLY A 198 16.99 -28.82 -19.12
N VAL A 199 15.74 -28.41 -18.90
CA VAL A 199 15.39 -27.42 -17.86
C VAL A 199 15.74 -27.94 -16.46
N GLU A 200 15.41 -29.19 -16.12
CA GLU A 200 15.77 -29.80 -14.82
C GLU A 200 17.27 -29.77 -14.59
N THR A 201 18.05 -30.16 -15.61
CA THR A 201 19.52 -30.12 -15.54
C THR A 201 20.03 -28.70 -15.35
N HIS A 202 19.41 -27.72 -16.02
CA HIS A 202 19.75 -26.31 -15.86
C HIS A 202 19.40 -25.80 -14.46
N ARG A 203 18.23 -26.17 -13.90
CA ARG A 203 17.83 -25.85 -12.52
C ARG A 203 18.82 -26.40 -11.50
N TYR A 204 19.27 -27.64 -11.67
CA TYR A 204 20.30 -28.23 -10.82
C TYR A 204 21.62 -27.44 -10.86
N ARG A 205 22.09 -27.10 -12.06
CA ARG A 205 23.30 -26.28 -12.24
C ARG A 205 23.13 -24.88 -11.64
N LEU A 206 21.95 -24.28 -11.79
CA LEU A 206 21.62 -22.98 -11.22
C LEU A 206 21.68 -23.04 -9.69
N LYS A 207 21.08 -24.05 -9.05
CA LYS A 207 21.19 -24.30 -7.60
C LYS A 207 22.65 -24.31 -7.12
N ARG A 208 23.51 -25.04 -7.83
CA ARG A 208 24.95 -25.11 -7.54
C ARG A 208 25.66 -23.76 -7.70
N LYS A 209 25.30 -22.98 -8.72
CA LYS A 209 25.87 -21.62 -8.93
C LYS A 209 25.41 -20.62 -7.87
N LEU A 210 24.18 -20.76 -7.37
CA LEU A 210 23.60 -19.92 -6.31
C LEU A 210 24.01 -20.37 -4.91
N ASN A 211 24.75 -21.48 -4.79
CA ASN A 211 25.19 -22.08 -3.55
C ASN A 211 24.03 -22.41 -2.58
N ILE A 212 22.93 -22.94 -3.14
CA ILE A 212 21.73 -23.36 -2.39
C ILE A 212 21.88 -24.85 -2.07
N ASP A 213 21.52 -25.25 -0.83
CA ASP A 213 21.61 -26.66 -0.42
C ASP A 213 20.62 -27.55 -1.21
N LYS A 214 20.82 -28.86 -1.17
CA LYS A 214 19.95 -29.83 -1.87
C LYS A 214 18.52 -29.78 -1.37
N ASP A 215 18.32 -29.53 -0.09
CA ASP A 215 17.00 -29.55 0.54
C ASP A 215 16.26 -28.22 0.43
N ASP A 216 16.97 -27.11 0.23
CA ASP A 216 16.39 -25.77 0.12
C ASP A 216 15.65 -25.55 -1.21
N SER A 217 14.51 -24.85 -1.19
CA SER A 217 13.77 -24.56 -2.42
C SER A 217 14.45 -23.46 -3.25
N LEU A 218 14.85 -23.79 -4.49
CA LEU A 218 15.35 -22.81 -5.46
C LEU A 218 14.31 -21.70 -5.71
N THR A 219 13.03 -22.07 -5.71
CA THR A 219 11.94 -21.14 -5.97
C THR A 219 11.80 -20.14 -4.82
N GLU A 220 11.81 -20.60 -3.57
CA GLU A 220 11.75 -19.71 -2.39
C GLU A 220 12.96 -18.79 -2.31
N TYR A 221 14.16 -19.33 -2.62
CA TYR A 221 15.37 -18.52 -2.67
C TYR A 221 15.26 -17.37 -3.67
N LEU A 222 14.78 -17.64 -4.89
CA LEU A 222 14.58 -16.61 -5.90
C LEU A 222 13.45 -15.65 -5.51
N HIS A 223 12.44 -16.13 -4.78
CA HIS A 223 11.38 -15.28 -4.24
C HIS A 223 11.86 -14.29 -3.18
N SER A 224 12.94 -14.59 -2.45
CA SER A 224 13.52 -13.69 -1.45
C SER A 224 14.10 -12.39 -2.01
N PHE A 225 14.34 -12.32 -3.32
CA PHE A 225 14.78 -11.09 -4.00
C PHE A 225 13.56 -10.28 -4.44
N ASN A 226 13.39 -9.07 -3.90
CA ASN A 226 12.32 -8.12 -4.26
C ASN A 226 12.74 -7.26 -5.45
#